data_AF-A0A2G4SJ70-F1
#
_entry.id   AF-A0A2G4SJ70-F1
#
_cell.length_a   1.000
_cell.length_b   1.000
_cell.length_c   1.000
_cell.angle_alpha   90.00
_cell.angle_beta   90.00
_cell.angle_gamma   90.00
#
_symmetry.space_group_name_H-M   'P 1'
#
loop_
_entity.id
_entity.type
_entity.pdbx_description
1 polymer ?
#
loop_
_entity_poly.entity_id
_entity_poly.type
_entity_poly.pdbx_seq_one_letter_code
_entity_poly.pdbx_strand_id
1 'polypeptide(L)'
;MNKRKELMISKHIHPDDEIRLLNLVFTIPKHSKSAVAWYHRQWIVTNYDCVQVQNEMKLCEMTCCFYKRNYYSWSYRFWILSRHQQEHTLVEKEYRTMLSWCELNISDYSGFHYLEQVMNLMNWKLCLKDQHMKWLNNLTIKFPGHESIWCHRRYCSNLYYTKDYCISQHQFVWDILNDKYMEQALEMTRLDEQRQFALKFGLWLSILEKRRCHDQYASLIDSKLIYMYRKTTPDSTLLDRQG
;
A
#
# COMPACT_ATOMS: atom_id res chain seq x y z
N MET A 1 -33.92 8.68 1.71
CA MET A 1 -33.37 8.58 0.34
C MET A 1 -33.18 10.01 -0.18
N ASN A 2 -32.13 10.33 -0.94
CA ASN A 2 -31.90 11.70 -1.45
C ASN A 2 -32.88 11.97 -2.62
N LYS A 3 -33.40 13.20 -2.75
CA LYS A 3 -34.32 13.62 -3.82
C LYS A 3 -33.81 13.28 -5.23
N ARG A 4 -32.49 13.36 -5.49
CA ARG A 4 -31.92 12.95 -6.78
C ARG A 4 -32.13 11.46 -7.07
N LYS A 5 -32.00 10.60 -6.06
CA LYS A 5 -32.24 9.16 -6.19
C LYS A 5 -33.72 8.88 -6.50
N GLU A 6 -34.65 9.61 -5.86
CA GLU A 6 -36.08 9.51 -6.19
C GLU A 6 -36.37 9.90 -7.64
N LEU A 7 -35.73 10.96 -8.15
CA LEU A 7 -35.88 11.40 -9.54
C LEU A 7 -35.33 10.37 -10.54
N MET A 8 -34.23 9.70 -10.21
CA MET A 8 -33.69 8.59 -11.02
C MET A 8 -34.62 7.37 -11.01
N ILE A 9 -35.14 6.97 -9.84
CA ILE A 9 -36.08 5.85 -9.71
C ILE A 9 -37.36 6.11 -10.51
N SER A 10 -37.86 7.35 -10.46
CA SER A 10 -39.04 7.78 -11.22
C SER A 10 -38.73 8.12 -12.70
N LYS A 11 -37.51 7.83 -13.18
CA LYS A 11 -37.06 8.02 -14.57
C LYS A 11 -37.06 9.48 -15.08
N HIS A 12 -37.08 10.45 -14.18
CA HIS A 12 -36.93 11.87 -14.52
C HIS A 12 -35.47 12.28 -14.77
N ILE A 13 -34.50 11.50 -14.29
CA ILE A 13 -33.06 11.68 -14.53
C ILE A 13 -32.49 10.38 -15.07
N HIS A 14 -31.79 10.43 -16.22
CA HIS A 14 -31.11 9.26 -16.76
C HIS A 14 -29.81 8.97 -15.99
N PRO A 15 -29.49 7.70 -15.69
CA PRO A 15 -28.24 7.35 -15.00
C PRO A 15 -26.98 7.85 -15.70
N ASP A 16 -26.91 7.79 -17.03
CA ASP A 16 -25.75 8.29 -17.80
C ASP A 16 -25.52 9.79 -17.61
N ASP A 17 -26.61 10.58 -17.60
CA ASP A 17 -26.52 12.03 -17.40
C ASP A 17 -26.06 12.36 -15.96
N GLU A 18 -26.50 11.55 -14.99
CA GLU A 18 -26.06 11.67 -13.60
C GLU A 18 -24.57 11.33 -13.44
N ILE A 19 -24.09 10.28 -14.12
CA ILE A 19 -22.67 9.94 -14.14
C ILE A 19 -21.84 11.05 -14.79
N ARG A 20 -22.32 11.66 -15.89
CA ARG A 20 -21.65 12.80 -16.54
C ARG A 20 -21.55 14.00 -15.60
N LEU A 21 -22.63 14.33 -14.90
CA LEU A 21 -22.63 15.40 -13.90
C LEU A 21 -21.61 15.10 -12.78
N LEU A 22 -21.60 13.88 -12.25
CA LEU A 22 -20.66 13.49 -11.21
C LEU A 22 -19.21 13.55 -11.70
N ASN A 23 -18.93 13.12 -12.94
CA ASN A 23 -17.60 13.24 -13.54
C ASN A 23 -17.13 14.70 -13.54
N LEU A 24 -18.00 15.64 -13.92
CA LEU A 24 -17.71 17.08 -13.87
C LEU A 24 -17.49 17.57 -12.44
N VAL A 25 -18.30 17.14 -11.48
CA VAL A 25 -18.10 17.50 -10.06
C VAL A 25 -16.72 17.04 -9.57
N PHE A 26 -16.30 15.84 -9.95
CA PHE A 26 -15.00 15.28 -9.54
C PHE A 26 -13.78 15.91 -10.22
N THR A 27 -13.93 16.62 -11.34
CA THR A 27 -12.80 17.38 -11.93
C THR A 27 -12.42 18.62 -11.12
N ILE A 28 -13.30 19.07 -10.21
CA ILE A 28 -13.05 20.21 -9.34
C ILE A 28 -12.38 19.70 -8.04
N PRO A 29 -11.11 20.03 -7.75
CA PRO A 29 -10.39 19.48 -6.60
C PRO A 29 -11.14 19.63 -5.27
N LYS A 30 -11.69 20.82 -4.95
CA LYS A 30 -12.44 21.03 -3.69
C LYS A 30 -13.64 20.08 -3.50
N HIS A 31 -14.16 19.49 -4.57
CA HIS A 31 -15.29 18.56 -4.53
C HIS A 31 -14.88 17.09 -4.66
N SER A 32 -13.61 16.79 -4.98
CA SER A 32 -13.11 15.42 -5.16
C SER A 32 -13.07 14.58 -3.87
N LYS A 33 -13.26 15.22 -2.71
CA LYS A 33 -13.39 14.59 -1.39
C LYS A 33 -14.84 14.58 -0.86
N SER A 34 -15.83 14.89 -1.69
CA SER A 34 -17.23 14.88 -1.26
C SER A 34 -17.70 13.44 -1.02
N ALA A 35 -17.83 13.07 0.25
CA ALA A 35 -18.37 11.76 0.64
C ALA A 35 -19.75 11.51 0.01
N VAL A 36 -20.61 12.53 0.02
CA VAL A 36 -21.96 12.44 -0.56
C VAL A 36 -21.90 12.12 -2.06
N ALA A 37 -20.97 12.73 -2.80
CA ALA A 37 -20.81 12.47 -4.23
C ALA A 37 -20.32 11.03 -4.49
N TRP A 38 -19.32 10.55 -3.73
CA TRP A 38 -18.82 9.18 -3.85
C TRP A 38 -19.88 8.13 -3.51
N TYR A 39 -20.61 8.30 -2.40
CA TYR A 39 -21.70 7.39 -2.04
C TYR A 39 -22.88 7.45 -3.02
N HIS A 40 -23.14 8.61 -3.61
CA HIS A 40 -24.16 8.72 -4.66
C HIS A 40 -23.71 7.98 -5.93
N ARG A 41 -22.45 8.16 -6.36
CA ARG A 41 -21.88 7.41 -7.48
C ARG A 41 -21.93 5.90 -7.25
N GLN A 42 -21.48 5.44 -6.07
CA GLN A 42 -21.51 4.04 -5.67
C GLN A 42 -22.93 3.47 -5.73
N TRP A 43 -23.92 4.24 -5.28
CA TRP A 43 -25.32 3.85 -5.38
C TRP A 43 -25.77 3.73 -6.85
N ILE A 44 -25.42 4.66 -7.73
CA ILE A 44 -25.76 4.58 -9.15
C ILE A 44 -25.15 3.32 -9.77
N VAL A 45 -23.84 3.10 -9.60
CA VAL A 45 -23.13 1.94 -10.17
C VAL A 45 -23.65 0.61 -9.61
N THR A 46 -24.18 0.61 -8.39
CA THR A 46 -24.81 -0.60 -7.83
C THR A 46 -26.16 -0.92 -8.46
N ASN A 47 -26.94 0.10 -8.85
CA ASN A 47 -28.32 -0.07 -9.30
C ASN A 47 -28.48 -0.01 -10.82
N TYR A 48 -27.49 0.52 -11.53
CA TYR A 48 -27.56 0.75 -12.98
C TYR A 48 -26.23 0.34 -13.63
N ASP A 49 -26.33 -0.51 -14.66
CA ASP A 49 -25.19 -0.90 -15.49
C ASP A 49 -24.88 0.20 -16.54
N CYS A 50 -24.33 1.31 -16.06
CA CYS A 50 -24.12 2.54 -16.83
C CYS A 50 -22.67 3.04 -16.82
N VAL A 51 -21.75 2.26 -16.25
CA VAL A 51 -20.32 2.62 -16.19
C VAL A 51 -19.45 1.46 -16.63
N GLN A 52 -18.32 1.80 -17.25
CA GLN A 52 -17.26 0.85 -17.53
C GLN A 52 -16.22 0.94 -16.42
N VAL A 53 -15.78 -0.21 -15.91
CA VAL A 53 -14.78 -0.30 -14.83
C VAL A 53 -13.54 0.53 -15.15
N GLN A 54 -13.07 0.50 -16.39
CA GLN A 54 -11.88 1.24 -16.83
C GLN A 54 -12.05 2.75 -16.68
N ASN A 55 -13.27 3.28 -16.87
CA ASN A 55 -13.56 4.69 -16.68
C ASN A 55 -13.58 5.04 -15.18
N GLU A 56 -14.10 4.14 -14.34
CA GLU A 56 -14.07 4.30 -12.89
C GLU A 56 -12.64 4.30 -12.34
N MET A 57 -11.78 3.41 -12.83
CA MET A 57 -10.36 3.37 -12.44
C MET A 57 -9.63 4.66 -12.85
N LYS A 58 -9.90 5.20 -14.06
CA LYS A 58 -9.33 6.49 -14.50
C LYS A 58 -9.81 7.67 -13.65
N LEU A 59 -11.09 7.70 -13.28
CA LEU A 59 -11.64 8.72 -12.39
C LEU A 59 -10.93 8.69 -11.02
N CYS A 60 -10.71 7.50 -10.48
CA CYS A 60 -10.00 7.33 -9.21
C CYS A 60 -8.55 7.84 -9.31
N GLU A 61 -7.85 7.47 -10.38
CA GLU A 61 -6.48 7.90 -10.64
C GLU A 61 -6.37 9.44 -10.65
N MET A 62 -7.20 10.10 -11.46
CA MET A 62 -7.26 11.57 -11.54
C MET A 62 -7.53 12.20 -10.17
N THR A 63 -8.50 11.69 -9.42
CA THR A 63 -8.90 12.27 -8.14
C THR A 63 -7.89 12.00 -7.01
N CYS A 64 -7.09 10.93 -7.10
CA CYS A 64 -5.95 10.68 -6.22
C CYS A 64 -4.79 11.65 -6.51
N CYS A 65 -4.58 12.04 -7.78
CA CYS A 65 -3.58 13.04 -8.14
C CYS A 65 -3.85 14.43 -7.55
N PHE A 66 -5.13 14.82 -7.38
CA PHE A 66 -5.47 16.12 -6.78
C PHE A 66 -5.08 16.23 -5.30
N TYR A 67 -5.18 15.13 -4.55
CA TYR A 67 -4.77 15.09 -3.15
C TYR A 67 -4.19 13.73 -2.80
N LYS A 68 -2.93 13.73 -2.35
CA LYS A 68 -2.21 12.54 -1.85
C LYS A 68 -2.95 11.75 -0.75
N ARG A 69 -3.96 12.33 -0.10
CA ARG A 69 -4.79 11.71 0.94
C ARG A 69 -6.29 11.73 0.60
N ASN A 70 -6.65 11.32 -0.62
CA ASN A 70 -8.06 11.16 -0.99
C ASN A 70 -8.55 9.74 -0.65
N TYR A 71 -8.79 9.49 0.64
CA TYR A 71 -9.26 8.18 1.11
C TYR A 71 -10.58 7.74 0.45
N TYR A 72 -11.44 8.69 0.07
CA TYR A 72 -12.70 8.35 -0.62
C TYR A 72 -12.46 7.75 -2.00
N SER A 73 -11.51 8.31 -2.75
CA SER A 73 -11.14 7.78 -4.08
C SER A 73 -10.51 6.40 -3.97
N TRP A 74 -9.53 6.21 -3.08
CA TRP A 74 -8.94 4.88 -2.84
C TRP A 74 -9.97 3.84 -2.38
N SER A 75 -10.88 4.22 -1.47
CA SER A 75 -11.95 3.33 -1.00
C SER A 75 -12.90 2.94 -2.13
N TYR A 76 -13.29 3.89 -2.97
CA TYR A 76 -14.15 3.63 -4.13
C TYR A 76 -13.45 2.77 -5.18
N ARG A 77 -12.15 3.04 -5.45
CA ARG A 77 -11.32 2.26 -6.36
C ARG A 77 -11.23 0.79 -5.93
N PHE A 78 -10.99 0.54 -4.65
CA PHE A 78 -11.00 -0.81 -4.08
C PHE A 78 -12.37 -1.46 -4.17
N TRP A 79 -13.43 -0.73 -3.84
CA TRP A 79 -14.80 -1.23 -3.96
C TRP A 79 -15.13 -1.69 -5.38
N ILE A 80 -14.82 -0.88 -6.40
CA ILE A 80 -14.99 -1.27 -7.82
C ILE A 80 -14.16 -2.53 -8.11
N LEU A 81 -12.86 -2.52 -7.80
CA LEU A 81 -11.99 -3.67 -8.09
C LEU A 81 -12.47 -4.95 -7.42
N SER A 82 -12.92 -4.88 -6.17
CA SER A 82 -13.43 -6.03 -5.41
C SER A 82 -14.67 -6.66 -6.03
N ARG A 83 -15.54 -5.86 -6.67
CA ARG A 83 -16.71 -6.37 -7.42
C ARG A 83 -16.32 -7.14 -8.68
N HIS A 84 -15.17 -6.79 -9.25
CA HIS A 84 -14.61 -7.40 -10.46
C HIS A 84 -13.43 -8.33 -10.15
N GLN A 85 -13.31 -8.84 -8.91
CA GLN A 85 -12.18 -9.67 -8.48
C GLN A 85 -12.02 -10.99 -9.27
N GLN A 86 -13.10 -11.46 -9.91
CA GLN A 86 -13.07 -12.64 -10.78
C GLN A 86 -12.38 -12.36 -12.12
N GLU A 87 -12.27 -11.10 -12.53
CA GLU A 87 -11.53 -10.68 -13.70
C GLU A 87 -10.04 -10.60 -13.36
N HIS A 88 -9.37 -11.76 -13.30
CA HIS A 88 -7.96 -11.84 -12.87
C HIS A 88 -7.01 -10.93 -13.67
N THR A 89 -7.27 -10.72 -14.96
CA THR A 89 -6.48 -9.82 -15.82
C THR A 89 -6.60 -8.36 -15.38
N LEU A 90 -7.77 -7.94 -14.90
CA LEU A 90 -7.99 -6.60 -14.35
C LEU A 90 -7.21 -6.43 -13.04
N VAL A 91 -7.28 -7.39 -12.13
CA VAL A 91 -6.57 -7.35 -10.83
C VAL A 91 -5.06 -7.35 -11.04
N GLU A 92 -4.55 -8.16 -11.96
CA GLU A 92 -3.12 -8.17 -12.31
C GLU A 92 -2.66 -6.83 -12.90
N LYS A 93 -3.43 -6.28 -13.84
CA LYS A 93 -3.14 -4.97 -14.43
C LYS A 93 -3.10 -3.90 -13.35
N GLU A 94 -4.07 -3.93 -12.44
CA GLU A 94 -4.15 -2.97 -11.35
C GLU A 94 -2.97 -3.09 -10.37
N TYR A 95 -2.54 -4.31 -10.05
CA TYR A 95 -1.33 -4.54 -9.28
C TYR A 95 -0.11 -3.90 -9.96
N ARG A 96 0.09 -4.13 -11.27
CA ARG A 96 1.19 -3.52 -12.03
C ARG A 96 1.11 -1.99 -12.05
N THR A 97 -0.09 -1.43 -12.25
CA THR A 97 -0.33 0.01 -12.17
C THR A 97 0.06 0.56 -10.80
N MET A 98 -0.27 -0.15 -9.72
CA MET A 98 0.07 0.29 -8.37
C MET A 98 1.55 0.18 -8.03
N LEU A 99 2.30 -0.77 -8.60
CA LEU A 99 3.75 -0.77 -8.50
C LEU A 99 4.35 0.52 -9.09
N SER A 100 3.92 0.90 -10.29
CA SER A 100 4.35 2.15 -10.93
C SER A 100 3.90 3.39 -10.16
N TRP A 101 2.68 3.39 -9.59
CA TRP A 101 2.21 4.49 -8.74
C TRP A 101 3.11 4.68 -7.52
N CYS A 102 3.45 3.59 -6.83
CA CYS A 102 4.29 3.64 -5.63
C CYS A 102 5.73 4.07 -5.93
N GLU A 103 6.28 3.69 -7.10
CA GLU A 103 7.58 4.17 -7.58
C GLU A 103 7.60 5.69 -7.78
N LEU A 104 6.52 6.26 -8.32
CA LEU A 104 6.40 7.70 -8.56
C LEU A 104 5.98 8.48 -7.30
N ASN A 105 5.34 7.81 -6.34
CA ASN A 105 4.77 8.42 -5.14
C ASN A 105 5.30 7.72 -3.88
N ILE A 106 6.63 7.72 -3.74
CA ILE A 106 7.34 6.90 -2.77
C ILE A 106 6.92 7.12 -1.31
N SER A 107 6.45 8.33 -0.96
CA SER A 107 5.96 8.70 0.39
C SER A 107 4.44 8.52 0.58
N ASP A 108 3.71 7.97 -0.40
CA ASP A 108 2.26 7.84 -0.35
C ASP A 108 1.83 6.56 0.37
N TYR A 109 1.63 6.65 1.68
CA TYR A 109 1.09 5.56 2.50
C TYR A 109 -0.26 5.04 2.01
N SER A 110 -1.11 5.91 1.44
CA SER A 110 -2.45 5.50 0.98
C SER A 110 -2.33 4.60 -0.26
N GLY A 111 -1.42 4.96 -1.18
CA GLY A 111 -1.08 4.16 -2.35
C GLY A 111 -0.52 2.78 -1.98
N PHE A 112 0.44 2.71 -1.04
CA PHE A 112 0.95 1.43 -0.55
C PHE A 112 -0.13 0.60 0.13
N HIS A 113 -0.97 1.20 0.98
CA HIS A 113 -2.06 0.47 1.61
C HIS A 113 -3.06 -0.08 0.59
N TYR A 114 -3.38 0.69 -0.46
CA TYR A 114 -4.23 0.19 -1.54
C TYR A 114 -3.54 -0.94 -2.33
N LEU A 115 -2.23 -0.86 -2.59
CA LEU A 115 -1.47 -1.97 -3.18
C LEU A 115 -1.59 -3.25 -2.33
N GLU A 116 -1.54 -3.15 -1.00
CA GLU A 116 -1.75 -4.29 -0.09
C GLU A 116 -3.15 -4.90 -0.24
N GLN A 117 -4.17 -4.06 -0.37
CA GLN A 117 -5.54 -4.50 -0.64
C GLN A 117 -5.66 -5.22 -1.99
N VAL A 118 -5.05 -4.68 -3.05
CA VAL A 118 -4.98 -5.34 -4.37
C VAL A 118 -4.28 -6.70 -4.26
N MET A 119 -3.16 -6.76 -3.53
CA MET A 119 -2.45 -8.02 -3.28
C MET A 119 -3.31 -9.04 -2.53
N ASN A 120 -4.23 -8.62 -1.67
CA ASN A 120 -5.13 -9.53 -0.98
C ASN A 120 -6.21 -10.14 -1.87
N LEU A 121 -6.60 -9.44 -2.94
CA LEU A 121 -7.51 -9.98 -3.97
C LEU A 121 -6.81 -10.97 -4.92
N MET A 122 -5.47 -10.97 -4.94
CA MET A 122 -4.68 -11.82 -5.84
C MET A 122 -4.51 -13.24 -5.29
N ASN A 123 -5.16 -14.23 -5.93
CA ASN A 123 -5.07 -15.65 -5.55
C ASN A 123 -3.66 -16.27 -5.67
N TRP A 124 -2.81 -15.69 -6.50
CA TRP A 124 -1.42 -16.08 -6.76
C TRP A 124 -0.36 -15.20 -6.07
N LYS A 125 -0.75 -14.44 -5.03
CA LYS A 125 0.16 -13.51 -4.33
C LYS A 125 1.45 -14.14 -3.78
N LEU A 126 1.43 -15.44 -3.48
CA LEU A 126 2.59 -16.21 -3.05
C LEU A 126 3.55 -16.53 -4.21
N CYS A 127 3.02 -16.79 -5.41
CA CYS A 127 3.83 -17.08 -6.60
C CYS A 127 4.67 -15.86 -7.04
N LEU A 128 4.22 -14.65 -6.71
CA LEU A 128 4.92 -13.40 -7.03
C LEU A 128 5.86 -12.93 -5.92
N LYS A 129 6.03 -13.70 -4.83
CA LYS A 129 6.85 -13.32 -3.67
C LYS A 129 8.23 -12.80 -4.09
N ASP A 130 8.96 -13.56 -4.88
CA ASP A 130 10.35 -13.22 -5.21
C ASP A 130 10.42 -11.98 -6.11
N GLN A 131 9.54 -11.87 -7.10
CA GLN A 131 9.47 -10.70 -7.98
C GLN A 131 9.08 -9.45 -7.19
N HIS A 132 8.07 -9.55 -6.32
CA HIS A 132 7.58 -8.43 -5.51
C HIS A 132 8.63 -7.99 -4.49
N MET A 133 9.29 -8.94 -3.80
CA MET A 133 10.36 -8.61 -2.85
C MET A 133 11.59 -8.02 -3.56
N LYS A 134 11.90 -8.47 -4.78
CA LYS A 134 12.95 -7.84 -5.60
C LYS A 134 12.59 -6.40 -5.95
N TRP A 135 11.36 -6.14 -6.37
CA TRP A 135 10.85 -4.79 -6.60
C TRP A 135 10.97 -3.93 -5.33
N LEU A 136 10.50 -4.44 -4.19
CA LEU A 136 10.54 -3.72 -2.92
C LEU A 136 11.98 -3.44 -2.43
N ASN A 137 12.90 -4.38 -2.60
CA ASN A 137 14.33 -4.18 -2.31
C ASN A 137 14.91 -3.06 -3.17
N ASN A 138 14.68 -3.09 -4.49
CA ASN A 138 15.13 -2.03 -5.39
C ASN A 138 14.57 -0.67 -4.99
N LEU A 139 13.29 -0.63 -4.60
CA LEU A 139 12.62 0.58 -4.15
C LEU A 139 13.25 1.14 -2.87
N THR A 140 13.48 0.27 -1.89
CA THR A 140 14.09 0.61 -0.59
C THR A 140 15.55 1.10 -0.75
N ILE A 141 16.28 0.55 -1.72
CA ILE A 141 17.67 0.93 -2.02
C ILE A 141 17.72 2.28 -2.75
N LYS A 142 16.93 2.43 -3.82
CA LYS A 142 16.96 3.63 -4.67
C LYS A 142 16.42 4.87 -3.95
N PHE A 143 15.44 4.70 -3.06
CA PHE A 143 14.78 5.79 -2.36
C PHE A 143 14.91 5.61 -0.84
N PRO A 144 16.11 5.85 -0.27
CA PRO A 144 16.33 5.68 1.16
C PRO A 144 15.50 6.67 1.99
N GLY A 145 15.14 6.28 3.22
CA GLY A 145 14.53 7.17 4.20
C GLY A 145 13.01 7.39 4.05
N HIS A 146 12.33 6.62 3.20
CA HIS A 146 10.86 6.69 3.08
C HIS A 146 10.18 5.61 3.92
N GLU A 147 9.59 6.02 5.06
CA GLU A 147 8.94 5.11 6.02
C GLU A 147 7.79 4.30 5.41
N SER A 148 7.05 4.85 4.44
CA SER A 148 5.99 4.15 3.69
C SER A 148 6.49 2.84 3.06
N ILE A 149 7.70 2.81 2.50
CA ILE A 149 8.31 1.60 1.93
C ILE A 149 8.53 0.56 3.03
N TRP A 150 9.02 0.99 4.19
CA TRP A 150 9.27 0.12 5.34
C TRP A 150 7.98 -0.40 5.97
N CYS A 151 6.92 0.42 5.99
CA CYS A 151 5.58 -0.03 6.36
C CYS A 151 5.09 -1.15 5.44
N HIS A 152 5.23 -0.97 4.13
CA HIS A 152 4.87 -2.02 3.19
C HIS A 152 5.74 -3.28 3.34
N ARG A 153 7.03 -3.13 3.65
CA ARG A 153 7.90 -4.26 3.99
C ARG A 153 7.43 -5.04 5.21
N ARG A 154 6.87 -4.37 6.24
CA ARG A 154 6.23 -5.05 7.38
C ARG A 154 5.01 -5.86 6.94
N TYR A 155 4.19 -5.32 6.05
CA TYR A 155 3.06 -6.05 5.45
C TYR A 155 3.56 -7.31 4.71
N CYS A 156 4.53 -7.16 3.80
CA CYS A 156 5.11 -8.29 3.07
C CYS A 156 5.70 -9.34 4.00
N SER A 157 6.32 -8.92 5.12
CA SER A 157 6.90 -9.85 6.09
C SER A 157 5.83 -10.66 6.83
N ASN A 158 4.68 -10.07 7.13
CA ASN A 158 3.54 -10.82 7.66
C ASN A 158 2.98 -11.82 6.66
N LEU A 159 2.92 -11.45 5.39
CA LEU A 159 2.36 -12.24 4.30
C LEU A 159 3.26 -13.41 3.91
N TYR A 160 4.58 -13.20 3.82
CA TYR A 160 5.55 -14.15 3.27
C TYR A 160 6.39 -14.88 4.31
N TYR A 161 6.00 -14.77 5.58
CA TYR A 161 6.74 -15.29 6.73
C TYR A 161 7.14 -16.76 6.54
N THR A 162 8.45 -16.98 6.47
CA THR A 162 9.11 -18.28 6.61
C THR A 162 10.45 -18.05 7.32
N LYS A 163 11.06 -19.10 7.86
CA LYS A 163 12.39 -18.99 8.49
C LYS A 163 13.43 -18.41 7.52
N ASP A 164 13.50 -18.95 6.32
CA ASP A 164 14.46 -18.51 5.29
C ASP A 164 14.19 -17.07 4.84
N TYR A 165 12.91 -16.68 4.76
CA TYR A 165 12.54 -15.29 4.50
C TYR A 165 13.06 -14.36 5.59
N CYS A 166 12.84 -14.68 6.87
CA CYS A 166 13.29 -13.82 7.98
C CYS A 166 14.82 -13.68 7.99
N ILE A 167 15.55 -14.77 7.76
CA ILE A 167 17.02 -14.75 7.61
C ILE A 167 17.42 -13.78 6.49
N SER A 168 16.78 -13.87 5.31
CA SER A 168 17.07 -12.96 4.19
C SER A 168 16.78 -11.49 4.52
N GLN A 169 15.71 -11.22 5.29
CA GLN A 169 15.33 -9.86 5.66
C GLN A 169 16.30 -9.28 6.70
N HIS A 170 16.75 -10.08 7.68
CA HIS A 170 17.80 -9.68 8.60
C HIS A 170 19.12 -9.37 7.88
N GLN A 171 19.50 -10.20 6.90
CA GLN A 171 20.66 -9.91 6.06
C GLN A 171 20.49 -8.60 5.28
N PHE A 172 19.31 -8.36 4.71
CA PHE A 172 19.04 -7.10 3.99
C PHE A 172 19.14 -5.87 4.89
N VAL A 173 18.63 -5.96 6.12
CA VAL A 173 18.81 -4.89 7.14
C VAL A 173 20.30 -4.70 7.45
N TRP A 174 21.03 -5.78 7.68
CA TRP A 174 22.47 -5.73 7.95
C TRP A 174 23.26 -5.06 6.82
N ASP A 175 22.94 -5.42 5.59
CA ASP A 175 23.54 -4.82 4.39
C ASP A 175 23.28 -3.31 4.31
N ILE A 176 22.08 -2.84 4.68
CA ILE A 176 21.77 -1.41 4.76
C ILE A 176 22.58 -0.71 5.86
N LEU A 177 22.69 -1.30 7.04
CA LEU A 177 23.42 -0.70 8.16
C LEU A 177 24.93 -0.59 7.92
N ASN A 178 25.47 -1.44 7.05
CA ASN A 178 26.88 -1.41 6.62
C ASN A 178 27.06 -0.71 5.27
N ASP A 179 26.09 0.10 4.85
CA ASP A 179 26.16 0.97 3.67
C ASP A 179 26.46 0.25 2.35
N LYS A 180 26.17 -1.06 2.26
CA LYS A 180 26.45 -1.89 1.07
C LYS A 180 25.82 -1.34 -0.22
N TYR A 181 24.70 -0.63 -0.09
CA TYR A 181 23.92 -0.12 -1.21
C TYR A 181 24.02 1.40 -1.39
N MET A 182 24.93 2.08 -0.67
CA MET A 182 25.01 3.55 -0.67
C MET A 182 25.13 4.14 -2.09
N GLU A 183 25.96 3.54 -2.94
CA GLU A 183 26.20 4.01 -4.32
C GLU A 183 25.00 3.82 -5.26
N GLN A 184 24.01 3.02 -4.87
CA GLN A 184 22.81 2.74 -5.67
C GLN A 184 21.63 3.66 -5.30
N ALA A 185 21.77 4.46 -4.24
CA ALA A 185 20.75 5.40 -3.81
C ALA A 185 20.65 6.58 -4.78
N LEU A 186 19.42 6.97 -5.15
CA LEU A 186 19.16 8.16 -5.96
C LEU A 186 19.13 9.44 -5.11
N GLU A 187 19.01 9.32 -3.79
CA GLU A 187 18.97 10.42 -2.84
C GLU A 187 19.84 10.12 -1.62
N MET A 188 21.00 10.77 -1.49
CA MET A 188 21.95 10.51 -0.40
C MET A 188 21.62 11.25 0.90
N THR A 189 20.72 12.25 0.86
CA THR A 189 20.38 13.10 2.01
C THR A 189 19.63 12.38 3.11
N ARG A 190 19.04 11.21 2.83
CA ARG A 190 18.12 10.50 3.73
C ARG A 190 18.65 9.14 4.23
N LEU A 191 19.97 8.95 4.14
CA LEU A 191 20.62 7.69 4.55
C LEU A 191 20.55 7.45 6.06
N ASP A 192 20.52 8.51 6.87
CA ASP A 192 20.38 8.37 8.32
C ASP A 192 18.97 7.88 8.69
N GLU A 193 17.92 8.45 8.10
CA GLU A 193 16.56 7.95 8.26
C GLU A 193 16.43 6.52 7.75
N GLN A 194 17.10 6.17 6.66
CA GLN A 194 17.12 4.81 6.14
C GLN A 194 17.69 3.81 7.15
N ARG A 195 18.83 4.12 7.77
CA ARG A 195 19.43 3.27 8.80
C ARG A 195 18.50 3.17 10.01
N GLN A 196 17.88 4.27 10.43
CA GLN A 196 16.90 4.26 11.52
C GLN A 196 15.68 3.38 11.21
N PHE A 197 15.11 3.47 10.01
CA PHE A 197 13.97 2.63 9.62
C PHE A 197 14.38 1.16 9.47
N ALA A 198 15.58 0.88 8.97
CA ALA A 198 16.13 -0.48 8.92
C ALA A 198 16.29 -1.08 10.32
N LEU A 199 16.79 -0.32 11.29
CA LEU A 199 16.87 -0.74 12.70
C LEU A 199 15.48 -1.01 13.29
N LYS A 200 14.52 -0.08 13.11
CA LYS A 200 13.14 -0.25 13.57
C LYS A 200 12.51 -1.52 12.98
N PHE A 201 12.69 -1.74 11.68
CA PHE A 201 12.19 -2.91 10.99
C PHE A 201 12.84 -4.20 11.48
N GLY A 202 14.18 -4.22 11.63
CA GLY A 202 14.90 -5.39 12.13
C GLY A 202 14.47 -5.80 13.55
N LEU A 203 14.32 -4.82 14.45
CA LEU A 203 13.79 -5.05 15.80
C LEU A 203 12.35 -5.58 15.76
N TRP A 204 11.49 -4.97 14.95
CA TRP A 204 10.11 -5.42 14.77
C TRP A 204 10.04 -6.85 14.21
N LEU A 205 10.91 -7.20 13.25
CA LEU A 205 10.96 -8.54 12.67
C LEU A 205 11.33 -9.59 13.72
N SER A 206 12.32 -9.30 14.57
CA SER A 206 12.66 -10.19 15.70
C SER A 206 11.51 -10.37 16.69
N ILE A 207 10.70 -9.33 16.92
CA ILE A 207 9.47 -9.45 17.73
C ILE A 207 8.42 -10.32 17.03
N LEU A 208 8.24 -10.15 15.71
CA LEU A 208 7.32 -10.97 14.92
C LEU A 208 7.71 -12.46 14.98
N GLU A 209 8.98 -12.77 14.83
CA GLU A 209 9.51 -14.13 14.91
C GLU A 209 9.23 -14.77 16.28
N LYS A 210 9.46 -14.03 17.37
CA LYS A 210 9.12 -14.48 18.73
C LYS A 210 7.63 -14.77 18.89
N ARG A 211 6.76 -13.92 18.33
CA ARG A 211 5.30 -14.12 18.42
C ARG A 211 4.83 -15.34 17.62
N ARG A 212 5.48 -15.66 16.50
CA ARG A 212 5.09 -16.76 15.61
C ARG A 212 5.75 -18.10 15.98
N CYS A 213 6.92 -18.09 16.62
CA CYS A 213 7.55 -19.27 17.17
C CYS A 213 7.13 -19.46 18.63
N HIS A 214 6.01 -20.12 18.89
CA HIS A 214 5.78 -20.67 20.23
C HIS A 214 6.87 -21.75 20.52
N ASP A 215 7.80 -21.39 21.41
CA ASP A 215 8.73 -22.21 22.21
C ASP A 215 9.75 -23.16 21.56
N GLN A 216 9.79 -23.44 20.25
CA GLN A 216 10.75 -24.43 19.70
C GLN A 216 11.98 -23.87 18.95
N TYR A 217 12.02 -22.57 18.60
CA TYR A 217 13.13 -22.00 17.81
C TYR A 217 13.67 -20.66 18.31
N ALA A 218 13.24 -20.22 19.49
CA ALA A 218 13.66 -18.94 20.08
C ALA A 218 15.18 -18.85 20.38
N SER A 219 15.96 -19.93 20.27
CA SER A 219 17.35 -19.95 20.72
C SER A 219 18.42 -19.53 19.69
N LEU A 220 18.09 -19.39 18.39
CA LEU A 220 19.12 -19.11 17.36
C LEU A 220 19.20 -17.64 16.90
N ILE A 221 18.15 -16.85 17.11
CA ILE A 221 18.05 -15.46 16.59
C ILE A 221 18.13 -14.42 17.73
N ASP A 222 18.03 -14.84 18.99
CA ASP A 222 17.49 -13.97 20.04
C ASP A 222 18.52 -13.08 20.78
N SER A 223 19.76 -13.50 21.00
CA SER A 223 20.70 -12.66 21.76
C SER A 223 21.57 -11.75 20.88
N LYS A 224 22.22 -12.29 19.85
CA LYS A 224 23.19 -11.54 19.03
C LYS A 224 22.54 -10.50 18.12
N LEU A 225 21.44 -10.80 17.43
CA LEU A 225 20.77 -9.85 16.53
C LEU A 225 20.08 -8.72 17.30
N ILE A 226 19.35 -9.05 18.37
CA ILE A 226 18.75 -8.05 19.26
C ILE A 226 19.85 -7.21 19.93
N TYR A 227 20.96 -7.82 20.37
CA TYR A 227 22.10 -7.08 20.88
C TYR A 227 22.72 -6.17 19.81
N MET A 228 22.87 -6.63 18.56
CA MET A 228 23.36 -5.79 17.46
C MET A 228 22.43 -4.59 17.22
N TYR A 229 21.12 -4.80 17.13
CA TYR A 229 20.15 -3.71 16.95
C TYR A 229 20.09 -2.75 18.14
N ARG A 230 20.19 -3.27 19.37
CA ARG A 230 20.25 -2.45 20.60
C ARG A 230 21.55 -1.66 20.71
N LYS A 231 22.68 -2.21 20.24
CA LYS A 231 23.98 -1.52 20.25
C LYS A 231 24.06 -0.41 19.20
N THR A 232 23.32 -0.55 18.09
CA THR A 232 23.27 0.44 17.00
C THR A 232 22.16 1.48 17.16
N THR A 233 21.29 1.37 18.17
CA THR A 233 20.23 2.35 18.44
C THR A 233 20.71 3.39 19.47
N PRO A 234 20.73 4.70 19.16
CA PRO A 234 21.16 5.73 20.10
C PRO A 234 20.16 6.03 21.23
N ASP A 235 18.90 5.59 21.11
CA ASP A 235 17.82 6.01 22.01
C ASP A 235 16.86 4.86 22.36
N SER A 236 16.62 4.67 23.66
CA SER A 236 15.81 3.59 24.24
C SER A 236 14.29 3.75 24.04
N THR A 237 13.86 4.90 23.50
CA THR A 237 12.45 5.30 23.38
C THR A 237 11.77 4.86 22.07
N LEU A 238 12.49 4.15 21.20
CA LEU A 238 12.01 3.66 19.90
C LEU A 238 10.90 2.59 19.98
N LEU A 239 10.71 1.96 21.14
CA LEU A 239 9.74 0.88 21.36
C LEU A 239 8.30 1.38 21.56
N ASP A 240 8.10 2.66 21.92
CA ASP A 240 6.80 3.17 22.40
C ASP A 240 5.93 3.84 21.34
N ARG A 241 6.34 3.84 20.07
CA ARG A 241 5.54 4.47 19.00
C ARG A 241 5.46 3.55 17.79
N GLN A 242 4.49 2.64 17.81
CA GLN A 242 3.68 2.15 16.68
C GLN A 242 3.14 0.75 17.03
N GLY A 243 1.96 0.74 17.65
CA GLY A 243 1.04 -0.40 17.61
C GLY A 243 0.28 -0.46 16.29
#